data_AF-A0A3M7AKH9-F1
#
_entry.id   AF-A0A3M7AKH9-F1
#
_cell.length_a   1.000
_cell.length_b   1.000
_cell.length_c   1.000
_cell.angle_alpha   90.00
_cell.angle_beta   90.00
_cell.angle_gamma   90.00
#
_symmetry.space_group_name_H-M   'P 1'
#
loop_
_entity.id
_entity.type
_entity.pdbx_description
1 polymer ?
#
loop_
_entity_poly.entity_id
_entity_poly.type
_entity_poly.pdbx_seq_one_letter_code
_entity_poly.pdbx_strand_id
1 'polypeptide(L)'
;MGSVGDPTAVAPAGRPRRMTLPKSHGREDPVYKQAAMFTETPAHGAAFIFIHGLGDDAKGLEDVADQFQKNNKLPYMNWILPNGIEDKDAMQRAWYRPTQFKPFPADRPELKEEEDEEGMRKTVEYIESLIDACVNK
;
A
#
# COMPACT_ATOMS: atom_id res chain seq x y z
N MET A 1 -34.76 -30.47 32.79
CA MET A 1 -33.38 -30.10 33.13
C MET A 1 -32.70 -29.60 31.86
N GLY A 2 -32.76 -28.30 31.61
CA GLY A 2 -32.09 -27.68 30.46
C GLY A 2 -30.71 -27.20 30.89
N SER A 3 -29.67 -27.70 30.24
CA SER A 3 -28.29 -27.27 30.47
C SER A 3 -28.14 -25.82 29.98
N VAL A 4 -27.93 -24.90 30.91
CA VAL A 4 -27.55 -23.52 30.60
C VAL A 4 -26.13 -23.56 30.06
N GLY A 5 -25.96 -23.20 28.80
CA GLY A 5 -24.64 -23.07 28.18
C GLY A 5 -23.81 -22.02 28.90
N ASP A 6 -22.54 -22.35 29.12
CA ASP A 6 -21.55 -21.50 29.78
C ASP A 6 -21.35 -20.19 28.99
N PRO A 7 -21.64 -19.00 29.56
CA PRO A 7 -21.49 -17.71 28.89
C PRO A 7 -20.02 -17.29 28.71
N THR A 8 -19.05 -18.11 29.12
CA THR A 8 -17.61 -17.81 29.02
C THR A 8 -16.90 -18.50 27.86
N ALA A 9 -17.62 -19.18 26.97
CA ALA A 9 -17.03 -19.77 25.76
C ALA A 9 -16.60 -18.66 24.76
N VAL A 10 -15.40 -18.12 24.98
CA VAL A 10 -14.68 -17.30 24.00
C VAL A 10 -14.49 -18.16 22.76
N ALA A 11 -15.05 -17.72 21.63
CA ALA A 11 -14.84 -18.37 20.35
C ALA A 11 -13.34 -18.52 20.07
N PRO A 12 -12.87 -19.61 19.46
CA PRO A 12 -11.45 -19.77 19.18
C PRO A 12 -11.01 -18.64 18.26
N ALA A 13 -10.08 -17.80 18.75
CA ALA A 13 -9.48 -16.71 18.00
C ALA A 13 -9.06 -17.24 16.62
N GLY A 14 -9.70 -16.73 15.57
CA GLY A 14 -9.40 -17.15 14.20
C GLY A 14 -7.91 -17.00 13.94
N ARG A 15 -7.29 -18.00 13.31
CA ARG A 15 -5.88 -17.92 12.89
C ARG A 15 -5.68 -16.60 12.13
N PRO A 16 -4.66 -15.79 12.47
CA PRO A 16 -4.40 -14.54 11.74
C PRO A 16 -4.19 -14.89 10.27
N ARG A 17 -5.10 -14.44 9.41
CA ARG A 17 -4.95 -14.62 7.97
C ARG A 17 -3.81 -13.72 7.51
N ARG A 18 -2.72 -14.35 7.11
CA ARG A 18 -1.54 -13.65 6.58
C ARG A 18 -1.90 -13.09 5.20
N MET A 19 -1.99 -11.77 5.10
CA MET A 19 -2.22 -11.08 3.85
C MET A 19 -1.09 -11.43 2.86
N THR A 20 -1.48 -11.80 1.64
CA THR A 20 -0.54 -12.06 0.53
C THR A 20 -0.68 -10.91 -0.45
N LEU A 21 0.37 -10.11 -0.61
CA LEU A 21 0.36 -8.99 -1.53
C LEU A 21 0.59 -9.45 -2.98
N PRO A 22 -0.07 -8.84 -3.98
CA PRO A 22 0.15 -9.12 -5.38
C PRO A 22 1.58 -8.82 -5.80
N LYS A 23 2.09 -9.62 -6.74
CA LYS A 23 3.37 -9.37 -7.40
C LYS A 23 3.12 -8.73 -8.76
N SER A 24 3.92 -7.73 -9.10
CA SER A 24 3.92 -7.10 -10.41
C SER A 24 5.27 -7.34 -11.07
N HIS A 25 5.26 -7.73 -12.35
CA HIS A 25 6.50 -7.89 -13.10
C HIS A 25 7.28 -6.57 -13.16
N GLY A 26 8.60 -6.62 -12.98
CA GLY A 26 9.48 -5.44 -13.03
C GLY A 26 9.35 -4.48 -11.84
N ARG A 27 8.51 -4.79 -10.84
CA ARG A 27 8.35 -3.99 -9.62
C ARG A 27 8.89 -4.75 -8.42
N GLU A 28 9.64 -4.07 -7.57
CA GLU A 28 10.08 -4.64 -6.29
C GLU A 28 8.87 -4.90 -5.37
N ASP A 29 8.94 -5.98 -4.59
CA ASP A 29 7.89 -6.32 -3.63
C ASP A 29 7.69 -5.16 -2.61
N PRO A 30 6.45 -4.86 -2.20
CA PRO A 30 6.19 -3.84 -1.19
C PRO A 30 6.87 -4.15 0.15
N VAL A 31 7.32 -3.12 0.85
CA VAL A 31 7.62 -3.25 2.28
C VAL A 31 6.29 -3.42 3.00
N TYR A 32 6.12 -4.55 3.66
CA TYR A 32 4.90 -4.90 4.38
C TYR A 32 5.18 -5.10 5.86
N LYS A 33 4.49 -4.34 6.72
CA LYS A 33 4.46 -4.57 8.17
C LYS A 33 3.06 -4.92 8.61
N GLN A 34 2.90 -6.16 9.05
CA GLN A 34 1.66 -6.67 9.60
C GLN A 34 1.28 -5.92 10.87
N ALA A 35 -0.03 -5.77 11.09
CA ALA A 35 -0.56 -5.22 12.34
C ALA A 35 0.02 -5.95 13.56
N ALA A 36 0.38 -5.20 14.60
CA ALA A 36 0.94 -5.74 15.84
C ALA A 36 -0.13 -6.49 16.65
N MET A 37 -1.39 -6.09 16.51
CA MET A 37 -2.56 -6.78 17.08
C MET A 37 -3.57 -7.11 15.99
N PHE A 38 -4.16 -8.29 16.08
CA PHE A 38 -5.22 -8.74 15.17
C PHE A 38 -6.59 -8.39 15.72
N THR A 39 -7.53 -8.11 14.83
CA THR A 39 -8.94 -7.95 15.17
C THR A 39 -9.72 -9.16 14.69
N GLU A 40 -10.68 -9.61 15.50
CA GLU A 40 -11.60 -10.67 15.08
C GLU A 40 -12.66 -10.15 14.11
N THR A 41 -13.01 -8.86 14.24
CA THR A 41 -13.92 -8.16 13.33
C THR A 41 -13.12 -7.44 12.25
N PRO A 42 -13.33 -7.72 10.95
CA PRO A 42 -12.65 -7.02 9.86
C PRO A 42 -12.82 -5.50 9.89
N ALA A 43 -14.01 -5.01 10.32
CA ALA A 43 -14.31 -3.59 10.45
C ALA A 43 -13.49 -2.82 11.51
N HIS A 44 -12.79 -3.54 12.40
CA HIS A 44 -11.94 -2.93 13.43
C HIS A 44 -10.45 -2.92 13.05
N GLY A 45 -10.08 -3.54 11.93
CA GLY A 45 -8.74 -3.48 11.37
C GLY A 45 -8.58 -2.30 10.42
N ALA A 46 -7.33 -1.91 10.17
CA ALA A 46 -7.04 -0.87 9.18
C ALA A 46 -5.83 -1.26 8.30
N ALA A 47 -5.73 -0.60 7.14
CA ALA A 47 -4.59 -0.68 6.24
C ALA A 47 -4.17 0.73 5.82
N PHE A 48 -2.86 0.95 5.77
CA PHE A 48 -2.23 2.18 5.31
C PHE A 48 -1.36 1.85 4.10
N ILE A 49 -1.72 2.40 2.94
CA ILE A 49 -0.96 2.28 1.70
C ILE A 49 -0.36 3.65 1.40
N PHE A 50 0.97 3.75 1.37
CA PHE A 50 1.66 5.00 1.08
C PHE A 50 2.43 4.92 -0.23
N ILE A 51 2.09 5.81 -1.16
CA ILE A 51 2.72 5.94 -2.47
C ILE A 51 3.77 7.06 -2.39
N HIS A 52 5.04 6.70 -2.53
CA HIS A 52 6.16 7.66 -2.46
C HIS A 52 6.28 8.52 -3.73
N GLY A 53 7.10 9.58 -3.66
CA GLY A 53 7.35 10.49 -4.77
C GLY A 53 8.28 9.93 -5.86
N LEU A 54 8.51 10.72 -6.91
CA LEU A 54 9.43 10.38 -8.00
C LEU A 54 10.87 10.23 -7.47
N GLY A 55 11.55 9.15 -7.82
CA GLY A 55 12.93 8.87 -7.44
C GLY A 55 13.11 8.34 -6.01
N ASP A 56 12.08 8.37 -5.17
CA ASP A 56 12.10 7.78 -3.83
C ASP A 56 11.91 6.24 -3.87
N ASP A 57 12.01 5.61 -2.70
CA ASP A 57 11.70 4.19 -2.50
C ASP A 57 10.83 3.97 -1.24
N ALA A 58 10.33 2.75 -1.10
CA ALA A 58 9.51 2.35 0.04
C ALA A 58 10.24 2.36 1.40
N LYS A 59 11.58 2.25 1.41
CA LYS A 59 12.36 2.20 2.65
C LYS A 59 12.38 3.55 3.36
N GLY A 60 12.29 4.66 2.61
CA GLY A 60 12.26 6.01 3.17
C GLY A 60 11.17 6.24 4.24
N LEU A 61 10.06 5.49 4.19
CA LEU A 61 8.98 5.57 5.19
C LEU A 61 8.94 4.37 6.17
N GLU A 62 9.83 3.39 6.00
CA GLU A 62 9.79 2.16 6.80
C GLU A 62 9.96 2.46 8.31
N ASP A 63 10.87 3.38 8.63
CA ASP A 63 11.15 3.81 10.00
C ASP A 63 9.93 4.47 10.69
N VAL A 64 9.05 5.11 9.93
CA VAL A 64 7.83 5.71 10.47
C VAL A 64 6.88 4.61 10.93
N ALA A 65 6.67 3.59 10.11
CA ALA A 65 5.83 2.44 10.48
C ALA A 65 6.40 1.72 11.72
N ASP A 66 7.71 1.54 11.77
CA ASP A 66 8.43 1.00 12.93
C ASP A 66 8.19 1.81 14.20
N GLN A 67 8.32 3.13 14.14
CA GLN A 67 8.11 4.02 15.30
C GLN A 67 6.68 3.95 15.82
N PHE A 68 5.68 3.84 14.94
CA PHE A 68 4.29 3.68 15.36
C PHE A 68 4.08 2.35 16.08
N GLN A 69 4.58 1.25 15.52
CA GLN A 69 4.44 -0.09 16.12
C GLN A 69 5.19 -0.20 17.44
N LYS A 70 6.45 0.25 17.51
CA LYS A 70 7.29 0.23 18.74
C LYS A 70 6.66 1.02 19.89
N ASN A 71 5.90 2.06 19.58
CA ASN A 71 5.23 2.91 20.58
C ASN A 71 3.73 2.55 20.78
N ASN A 72 3.30 1.37 20.32
CA ASN A 72 1.91 0.88 20.44
C ASN A 72 0.85 1.86 19.88
N LYS A 73 1.21 2.63 18.85
CA LYS A 73 0.28 3.50 18.11
C LYS A 73 -0.28 2.74 16.92
N LEU A 74 -1.59 2.85 16.70
CA LEU A 74 -2.30 2.18 15.60
C LEU A 74 -2.00 0.67 15.51
N PRO A 75 -2.13 -0.09 16.61
CA PRO A 75 -1.67 -1.49 16.67
C PRO A 75 -2.42 -2.44 15.71
N TYR A 76 -3.63 -2.06 15.29
CA TYR A 76 -4.47 -2.81 14.34
C TYR A 76 -4.25 -2.43 12.86
N MET A 77 -3.27 -1.56 12.58
CA MET A 77 -2.95 -1.05 11.25
C MET A 77 -1.91 -1.94 10.54
N ASN A 78 -2.23 -2.37 9.32
CA ASN A 78 -1.27 -2.98 8.40
C ASN A 78 -0.61 -1.88 7.56
N TRP A 79 0.71 -1.90 7.42
CA TRP A 79 1.46 -0.91 6.66
C TRP A 79 1.95 -1.53 5.35
N ILE A 80 1.65 -0.89 4.23
CA ILE A 80 1.98 -1.37 2.89
C ILE A 80 2.65 -0.21 2.15
N LEU A 81 3.93 -0.35 1.89
CA LEU A 81 4.76 0.66 1.24
C LEU A 81 5.24 0.08 -0.10
N PRO A 82 4.45 0.23 -1.18
CA PRO A 82 4.85 -0.25 -2.49
C PRO A 82 5.95 0.63 -3.12
N ASN A 83 6.73 0.04 -4.02
CA ASN A 83 7.72 0.75 -4.83
C ASN A 83 7.17 1.08 -6.22
N GLY A 84 7.60 2.20 -6.81
CA GLY A 84 7.54 2.47 -8.25
C GLY A 84 8.27 1.41 -9.10
N ILE A 85 8.12 1.45 -10.42
CA ILE A 85 8.96 0.68 -11.35
C ILE A 85 10.21 1.51 -11.67
N GLU A 86 11.35 0.86 -11.88
CA GLU A 86 12.53 1.52 -12.43
C GLU A 86 12.25 1.96 -13.88
N ASP A 87 12.08 3.26 -14.08
CA ASP A 87 11.87 3.84 -15.39
C ASP A 87 13.24 4.12 -16.03
N LYS A 88 13.49 3.48 -17.17
CA LYS A 88 14.78 3.57 -17.87
C LYS A 88 14.99 4.92 -18.54
N ASP A 89 13.92 5.59 -18.97
CA ASP A 89 14.02 6.88 -19.64
C ASP A 89 14.23 8.00 -18.62
N ALA A 90 13.59 7.89 -17.46
CA ALA A 90 13.78 8.79 -16.33
C ALA A 90 15.04 8.47 -15.50
N MET A 91 15.65 7.30 -15.69
CA MET A 91 16.80 6.77 -14.93
C MET A 91 16.56 6.75 -13.40
N GLN A 92 15.30 6.58 -12.99
CA GLN A 92 14.88 6.59 -11.59
C GLN A 92 13.55 5.85 -11.41
N ARG A 93 13.19 5.54 -10.17
CA ARG A 93 11.88 4.98 -9.82
C ARG A 93 10.76 5.94 -10.13
N ALA A 94 9.79 5.48 -10.91
CA ALA A 94 8.59 6.24 -11.25
C ALA A 94 7.35 5.34 -11.27
N TRP A 95 6.20 5.95 -11.06
CA TRP A 95 4.90 5.27 -11.14
C TRP A 95 4.36 5.24 -12.57
N TYR A 96 4.77 6.19 -13.38
CA TYR A 96 4.46 6.35 -14.80
C TYR A 96 5.54 7.27 -15.38
N ARG A 97 5.62 7.37 -16.70
CA ARG A 97 6.63 8.22 -17.34
C ARG A 97 6.41 9.69 -16.97
N PRO A 98 7.35 10.33 -16.26
CA PRO A 98 7.15 11.70 -15.80
C PRO A 98 7.30 12.69 -16.96
N THR A 99 6.41 13.68 -17.04
CA THR A 99 6.62 14.86 -17.88
C THR A 99 7.49 15.88 -17.14
N GLN A 100 8.24 16.71 -17.88
CA GLN A 100 9.05 17.75 -17.25
C GLN A 100 8.20 18.77 -16.49
N PHE A 101 8.49 18.97 -15.21
CA PHE A 101 7.90 20.06 -14.44
C PHE A 101 8.45 21.41 -14.96
N LYS A 102 7.56 22.25 -15.51
CA LYS A 102 7.89 23.61 -15.94
C LYS A 102 7.16 24.60 -15.03
N PRO A 103 7.87 25.54 -14.37
CA PRO A 103 7.26 26.51 -13.46
C PRO A 103 6.37 27.54 -14.17
N PHE A 104 6.54 27.68 -15.50
CA PHE A 104 5.75 28.56 -16.33
C PHE A 104 4.94 27.74 -17.35
N PRO A 105 3.74 28.21 -17.73
CA PRO A 105 2.99 27.63 -18.84
C PRO A 105 3.85 27.57 -20.11
N ALA A 106 3.67 26.54 -20.93
CA ALA A 106 4.37 26.47 -22.20
C ALA A 106 3.95 27.63 -23.11
N ASP A 107 4.94 28.35 -23.66
CA ASP A 107 4.70 29.42 -24.65
C ASP A 107 3.95 28.91 -25.90
N ARG A 108 4.00 27.59 -26.12
CA ARG A 108 3.32 26.84 -27.19
C ARG A 108 2.55 25.66 -26.59
N PRO A 109 1.29 25.85 -26.19
CA PRO A 109 0.48 24.80 -25.55
C PRO A 109 0.31 23.54 -26.39
N GLU A 110 0.34 23.67 -27.72
CA GLU A 110 0.26 22.57 -28.69
C GLU A 110 1.50 21.68 -28.71
N LEU A 111 2.63 22.14 -28.16
CA LEU A 111 3.85 21.36 -27.98
C LEU A 111 4.00 20.83 -26.55
N LYS A 112 2.96 20.97 -25.72
CA LYS A 112 2.96 20.38 -24.39
C LYS A 112 3.04 18.87 -24.53
N GLU A 113 4.00 18.29 -23.84
CA GLU A 113 4.13 16.84 -23.76
C GLU A 113 2.86 16.25 -23.14
N GLU A 114 2.28 15.26 -23.81
CA GLU A 114 1.14 14.53 -23.29
C GLU A 114 1.55 13.72 -22.05
N GLU A 115 0.67 13.70 -21.05
CA GLU A 115 0.87 12.88 -19.86
C GLU A 115 0.72 11.39 -20.23
N ASP A 116 1.46 10.54 -19.52
CA ASP A 116 1.42 9.10 -19.71
C ASP A 116 0.16 8.49 -19.06
N GLU A 117 -1.00 8.70 -19.69
CA GLU A 117 -2.29 8.17 -19.22
C GLU A 117 -2.28 6.64 -19.10
N GLU A 118 -1.62 5.94 -20.03
CA GLU A 118 -1.53 4.49 -20.01
C GLU A 118 -0.72 4.00 -18.79
N GLY A 119 0.46 4.58 -18.54
CA GLY A 119 1.27 4.28 -17.36
C GLY A 119 0.55 4.63 -16.06
N MET A 120 -0.17 5.76 -16.02
CA MET A 120 -1.00 6.12 -14.88
C MET A 120 -2.09 5.06 -14.61
N ARG A 121 -2.78 4.58 -15.64
CA ARG A 121 -3.80 3.53 -15.50
C ARG A 121 -3.21 2.21 -15.01
N LYS A 122 -2.05 1.80 -15.52
CA LYS A 122 -1.34 0.60 -15.03
C LYS A 122 -0.96 0.72 -13.55
N THR A 123 -0.57 1.91 -13.09
CA THR A 123 -0.31 2.14 -11.67
C THR A 123 -1.60 2.10 -10.84
N VAL A 124 -2.71 2.65 -11.33
CA VAL A 124 -4.02 2.54 -10.68
C VAL A 124 -4.42 1.07 -10.50
N GLU A 125 -4.36 0.27 -11.57
CA GLU A 125 -4.68 -1.17 -11.52
C GLU A 125 -3.81 -1.91 -10.49
N TYR A 126 -2.52 -1.58 -10.41
CA TYR A 126 -1.64 -2.15 -9.41
C TYR A 126 -2.04 -1.74 -7.98
N ILE A 127 -2.36 -0.46 -7.75
CA ILE A 127 -2.79 0.02 -6.42
C ILE A 127 -4.14 -0.61 -6.02
N GLU A 128 -5.08 -0.73 -6.96
CA GLU A 128 -6.34 -1.43 -6.75
C GLU A 128 -6.11 -2.89 -6.34
N SER A 129 -5.15 -3.59 -6.97
CA SER A 129 -4.81 -4.95 -6.57
C SER A 129 -4.27 -5.07 -5.13
N LEU A 130 -3.57 -4.03 -4.62
CA LEU A 130 -3.15 -3.97 -3.21
C LEU A 130 -4.35 -3.76 -2.29
N ILE A 131 -5.30 -2.94 -2.70
CA ILE A 131 -6.56 -2.69 -1.95
C ILE A 131 -7.38 -3.99 -1.88
N ASP A 132 -7.51 -4.71 -3.00
CA ASP A 132 -8.22 -5.99 -3.05
C ASP A 132 -7.58 -7.02 -2.12
N ALA A 133 -6.24 -7.10 -2.07
CA ALA A 133 -5.53 -7.95 -1.12
C ALA A 133 -5.80 -7.56 0.35
N CYS A 134 -6.07 -6.27 0.62
CA CYS A 134 -6.44 -5.81 1.95
C CYS A 134 -7.88 -6.16 2.35
N VAL A 135 -8.78 -6.29 1.39
CA VAL A 135 -10.20 -6.61 1.63
C VAL A 135 -10.41 -8.12 1.68
N ASN A 136 -9.74 -8.88 0.82
CA ASN A 136 -9.93 -10.33 0.64
C ASN A 136 -9.13 -11.19 1.65
N LYS A 137 -8.73 -10.61 2.79
CA LYS A 137 -7.84 -11.23 3.80
C LYS A 137 -8.33 -12.58 4.29
#